data_AF-A0A5E4LKK3-F1
#
_entry.id   AF-A0A5E4LKK3-F1
#
_cell.length_a   1.000
_cell.length_b   1.000
_cell.length_c   1.000
_cell.angle_alpha   90.00
_cell.angle_beta   90.00
_cell.angle_gamma   90.00
#
_symmetry.space_group_name_H-M   'P 1'
#
loop_
_entity.id
_entity.type
_entity.pdbx_description
1 polymer ?
#
loop_
_entity_poly.entity_id
_entity_poly.type
_entity_poly.pdbx_seq_one_letter_code
_entity_poly.pdbx_strand_id
1 'polypeptide(L)'
;MCIGFIFANSWLQLAALFAAYGIFVAADESVNKAYIVDKTEEGKRGMAIGAYNTAIGTAYLPASIIAGALWTMYGPVAPLSLAAGIAVLAAIALYIRVK
;
A
#
# COMPACT_ATOMS: atom_id res chain seq x y z
N MET A 1 -0.07 -6.30 8.74
CA MET A 1 -1.30 -6.70 8.02
C MET A 1 -1.11 -8.00 7.24
N CYS A 2 -0.14 -8.12 6.32
CA CYS A 2 0.06 -9.34 5.51
C CYS A 2 0.25 -10.63 6.33
N ILE A 3 1.02 -10.60 7.43
CA ILE A 3 1.18 -11.76 8.33
C ILE A 3 -0.15 -12.14 9.02
N GLY A 4 -0.99 -11.15 9.35
CA GLY A 4 -2.31 -11.40 9.95
C GLY A 4 -3.28 -12.11 8.99
N PHE A 5 -3.21 -11.82 7.69
CA PHE A 5 -3.98 -12.53 6.67
C PHE A 5 -3.52 -13.98 6.45
N ILE A 6 -2.27 -14.31 6.77
CA ILE A 6 -1.74 -15.69 6.66
C ILE A 6 -2.30 -16.59 7.77
N PHE A 7 -2.56 -16.05 8.96
CA PHE A 7 -3.08 -16.82 10.11
C PHE A 7 -4.59 -16.72 10.31
N ALA A 8 -5.27 -15.80 9.61
CA ALA A 8 -6.70 -15.57 9.75
C ALA A 8 -7.52 -16.76 9.20
N ASN A 9 -8.03 -17.59 10.10
CA ASN A 9 -8.89 -18.73 9.76
C ASN A 9 -10.39 -18.43 9.91
N SER A 10 -10.75 -17.26 10.44
CA SER A 10 -12.14 -16.87 10.72
C SER A 10 -12.55 -15.61 9.95
N TRP A 11 -13.77 -15.60 9.42
CA TRP A 11 -14.38 -14.45 8.73
C TRP A 11 -14.29 -13.15 9.53
N LEU A 12 -14.47 -13.23 10.86
CA LEU A 12 -14.42 -12.07 11.75
C LEU A 12 -13.02 -11.46 11.84
N GLN A 13 -11.96 -12.29 11.82
CA GLN A 13 -10.58 -11.81 11.81
C GLN A 13 -10.27 -11.14 10.48
N LEU A 14 -10.70 -11.73 9.36
CA LEU A 14 -10.54 -11.14 8.03
C LEU A 14 -11.22 -9.76 7.95
N ALA A 15 -12.46 -9.65 8.43
CA ALA A 15 -13.20 -8.39 8.45
C ALA A 15 -12.53 -7.33 9.32
N ALA A 16 -12.04 -7.68 10.51
CA ALA A 16 -11.33 -6.77 11.39
C ALA A 16 -9.99 -6.29 10.78
N LEU A 17 -9.24 -7.19 10.14
CA LEU A 17 -8.00 -6.87 9.42
C LEU A 17 -8.27 -5.92 8.24
N PHE A 18 -9.34 -6.14 7.48
CA PHE A 18 -9.76 -5.24 6.39
C PHE A 18 -10.19 -3.87 6.92
N ALA A 19 -10.92 -3.81 8.02
CA ALA A 19 -11.31 -2.54 8.65
C ALA A 19 -10.08 -1.74 9.11
N ALA A 20 -9.16 -2.39 9.82
CA ALA A 20 -7.92 -1.75 10.26
C ALA A 20 -7.05 -1.30 9.09
N TYR A 21 -6.96 -2.11 8.02
CA TYR A 21 -6.26 -1.75 6.79
C TYR A 21 -6.91 -0.53 6.11
N GLY A 22 -8.23 -0.49 6.02
CA GLY A 22 -8.97 0.64 5.45
C GLY A 22 -8.71 1.95 6.20
N ILE A 23 -8.69 1.91 7.53
CA ILE A 23 -8.35 3.08 8.36
C ILE A 23 -6.92 3.55 8.08
N PHE A 24 -5.96 2.62 8.01
CA PHE A 24 -4.57 2.94 7.71
C PHE A 24 -4.42 3.59 6.32
N VAL A 25 -5.01 3.00 5.28
CA VAL A 25 -4.96 3.53 3.92
C VAL A 25 -5.62 4.90 3.82
N ALA A 26 -6.78 5.08 4.45
CA ALA A 26 -7.48 6.36 4.46
C ALA A 26 -6.63 7.45 5.12
N ALA A 27 -5.95 7.14 6.23
CA ALA A 27 -5.07 8.08 6.90
C ALA A 27 -3.84 8.43 6.04
N ASP A 28 -3.14 7.43 5.50
CA ASP A 28 -1.95 7.61 4.67
C ASP A 28 -2.24 8.42 3.40
N GLU A 29 -3.31 8.07 2.69
CA GLU A 29 -3.69 8.76 1.45
C GLU A 29 -4.09 10.22 1.72
N SER A 30 -4.78 10.49 2.83
CA SER A 30 -5.20 11.84 3.22
C SER A 30 -4.01 12.74 3.56
N VAL A 31 -3.05 12.22 4.33
CA VAL A 31 -1.84 12.97 4.70
C VAL A 31 -0.98 13.26 3.47
N ASN A 32 -0.77 12.27 2.61
CA ASN A 32 0.04 12.42 1.39
C ASN A 32 -0.56 13.45 0.43
N LYS A 33 -1.88 13.43 0.21
CA LYS A 33 -2.56 14.42 -0.63
C LYS A 33 -2.53 15.83 -0.03
N ALA A 34 -2.73 15.96 1.29
CA ALA A 34 -2.65 17.24 1.98
C ALA A 34 -1.25 17.86 1.86
N TYR A 35 -0.20 17.06 2.04
CA TYR A 35 1.19 17.50 1.90
C TYR A 35 1.51 18.01 0.47
N ILE A 36 1.03 17.31 -0.56
CA ILE A 36 1.22 17.74 -1.96
C ILE A 36 0.51 19.06 -2.23
N VAL A 37 -0.73 19.21 -1.73
CA VAL A 37 -1.53 20.43 -1.92
C VAL A 37 -0.92 21.64 -1.23
N ASP A 38 -0.35 21.45 -0.03
CA ASP A 38 0.31 22.51 0.74
C ASP A 38 1.58 23.04 0.03
N LYS A 39 2.32 22.14 -0.63
CA LYS A 39 3.54 22.49 -1.39
C LYS A 39 3.29 22.98 -2.82
N THR A 40 2.06 22.96 -3.30
CA THR A 40 1.72 23.29 -4.70
C THR A 40 0.97 24.61 -4.80
N GLU A 41 1.38 25.48 -5.73
CA GLU A 41 0.66 26.72 -6.08
C GLU A 41 -0.82 26.43 -6.39
N GLU A 42 -1.72 27.33 -5.96
CA GLU A 42 -3.18 27.10 -5.99
C GLU A 42 -3.71 26.71 -7.38
N GLY A 43 -3.13 27.25 -8.46
CA GLY A 43 -3.49 26.95 -9.84
C GLY A 43 -3.01 25.59 -10.38
N LYS A 44 -2.11 24.89 -9.67
CA LYS A 44 -1.50 23.62 -10.12
C LYS A 44 -1.85 22.42 -9.24
N ARG A 45 -2.63 22.62 -8.16
CA ARG A 45 -3.04 21.56 -7.21
C ARG A 45 -3.71 20.37 -7.91
N GLY A 46 -4.60 20.63 -8.88
CA GLY A 46 -5.25 19.58 -9.66
C GLY A 46 -4.29 18.73 -10.49
N MET A 47 -3.29 19.36 -11.11
CA MET A 47 -2.25 18.66 -11.87
C MET A 47 -1.30 17.86 -10.96
N ALA A 48 -0.93 18.40 -9.79
CA ALA A 48 -0.08 17.70 -8.83
C ALA A 48 -0.75 16.45 -8.24
N ILE A 49 -2.03 16.55 -7.85
CA ILE A 49 -2.81 15.39 -7.40
C ILE A 49 -3.04 14.39 -8.54
N GLY A 50 -3.29 14.87 -9.77
CA GLY A 50 -3.39 14.03 -10.95
C GLY A 50 -2.12 13.23 -11.19
N ALA A 51 -0.96 13.89 -11.22
CA ALA A 51 0.35 13.25 -11.40
C ALA A 51 0.67 12.25 -10.28
N TYR A 52 0.33 12.57 -9.02
CA TYR A 52 0.47 11.63 -7.89
C TYR A 52 -0.36 10.36 -8.11
N ASN A 53 -1.65 10.50 -8.45
CA ASN A 53 -2.51 9.35 -8.70
C ASN A 53 -2.07 8.54 -9.93
N THR A 54 -1.54 9.20 -10.97
CA THR A 54 -0.94 8.52 -12.12
C THR A 54 0.28 7.70 -11.68
N ALA A 55 1.21 8.28 -10.93
CA ALA A 55 2.39 7.57 -10.45
C ALA A 55 2.03 6.36 -9.57
N ILE A 56 1.07 6.55 -8.64
CA ILE A 56 0.51 5.47 -7.82
C ILE A 56 -0.10 4.39 -8.73
N GLY A 57 -0.97 4.75 -9.67
CA GLY A 57 -1.61 3.80 -10.59
C GLY A 57 -0.61 3.02 -11.44
N THR A 58 0.41 3.69 -11.99
CA THR A 58 1.48 3.06 -12.76
C THR A 58 2.31 2.11 -11.92
N ALA A 59 2.49 2.36 -10.62
CA ALA A 59 3.16 1.43 -9.71
C ALA A 59 2.26 0.26 -9.29
N TYR A 60 0.97 0.50 -9.07
CA TYR A 60 -0.01 -0.52 -8.68
C TYR A 60 -0.29 -1.53 -9.79
N LEU A 61 -0.22 -1.10 -11.04
CA LEU A 61 -0.51 -1.96 -12.20
C LEU A 61 0.46 -3.16 -12.32
N PRO A 62 1.79 -2.99 -12.38
CA PRO A 62 2.72 -4.12 -12.37
C PRO A 62 2.69 -4.87 -11.05
N ALA A 63 2.50 -4.18 -9.91
CA ALA A 63 2.37 -4.84 -8.61
C ALA A 63 1.19 -5.82 -8.57
N SER A 64 0.04 -5.43 -9.12
CA SER A 64 -1.16 -6.28 -9.19
C SER A 64 -0.98 -7.45 -10.13
N ILE A 65 -0.30 -7.26 -11.26
CA ILE A 65 0.02 -8.35 -12.20
C ILE A 65 0.92 -9.39 -11.52
N ILE A 66 1.99 -8.94 -10.84
CA ILE A 66 2.91 -9.82 -10.12
C ILE A 66 2.18 -10.56 -8.99
N ALA A 67 1.37 -9.84 -8.20
CA ALA A 67 0.59 -10.44 -7.11
C ALA A 67 -0.40 -11.49 -7.63
N GLY A 68 -1.11 -11.19 -8.73
CA GLY A 68 -2.04 -12.12 -9.38
C GLY A 68 -1.35 -13.35 -9.94
N ALA A 69 -0.23 -13.16 -10.66
CA ALA A 69 0.56 -14.27 -11.21
C ALA A 69 1.10 -15.19 -10.10
N LEU A 70 1.59 -14.63 -8.99
CA LEU A 70 2.02 -15.41 -7.82
C LEU A 70 0.87 -16.14 -7.16
N TRP A 71 -0.29 -15.50 -7.05
CA TRP A 71 -1.49 -16.12 -6.47
C TRP A 71 -1.94 -17.34 -7.27
N THR A 72 -1.93 -17.27 -8.60
CA THR A 72 -2.35 -18.38 -9.47
C THR A 72 -1.40 -19.57 -9.42
N MET A 73 -0.08 -19.34 -9.31
CA MET A 73 0.91 -20.43 -9.30
C MET A 73 1.14 -21.06 -7.92
N TYR A 74 1.12 -20.25 -6.85
CA TYR A 74 1.57 -20.69 -5.51
C TYR A 74 0.54 -20.43 -4.41
N GLY A 75 -0.67 -20.01 -4.76
CA GLY A 75 -1.76 -19.73 -3.84
C GLY A 75 -1.58 -18.43 -3.05
N PRO A 76 -2.42 -18.19 -2.01
CA PRO A 76 -2.49 -16.93 -1.27
C PRO A 76 -1.19 -16.57 -0.54
N VAL A 77 -0.45 -17.58 -0.08
CA VAL A 77 0.69 -17.41 0.84
C VAL A 77 1.89 -16.75 0.14
N ALA A 78 2.11 -17.02 -1.15
CA ALA A 78 3.24 -16.47 -1.90
C ALA A 78 3.19 -14.93 -2.09
N PRO A 79 2.10 -14.32 -2.61
CA PRO A 79 2.03 -12.87 -2.75
C PRO A 79 2.02 -12.16 -1.39
N LEU A 80 1.40 -12.76 -0.36
CA LEU A 80 1.37 -12.21 1.00
C LEU A 80 2.74 -12.20 1.68
N SER A 81 3.54 -13.26 1.51
CA SER A 81 4.91 -13.33 2.06
C SER A 81 5.87 -12.39 1.33
N LEU A 82 5.74 -12.27 0.01
CA LEU A 82 6.53 -11.32 -0.78
C LEU A 82 6.21 -9.87 -0.39
N ALA A 83 4.92 -9.53 -0.26
CA ALA A 83 4.49 -8.23 0.23
C ALA A 83 5.00 -7.93 1.65
N ALA A 84 5.00 -8.92 2.55
CA ALA A 84 5.57 -8.78 3.88
C ALA A 84 7.08 -8.50 3.84
N GLY A 85 7.83 -9.21 2.99
CA GLY A 85 9.26 -8.99 2.81
C GLY A 85 9.59 -7.59 2.30
N ILE A 86 8.87 -7.11 1.27
CA ILE A 86 9.04 -5.76 0.74
C ILE A 86 8.71 -4.70 1.80
N ALA A 87 7.65 -4.89 2.60
CA ALA A 87 7.28 -3.96 3.65
C ALA A 87 8.37 -3.84 4.74
N VAL A 88 8.99 -4.96 5.13
CA VAL A 88 10.10 -4.96 6.10
C VAL A 88 11.33 -4.25 5.51
N LEU A 89 11.68 -4.53 4.25
CA LEU A 89 12.79 -3.85 3.58
C LEU A 89 12.57 -2.34 3.49
N ALA A 90 11.35 -1.92 3.15
CA ALA A 90 10.98 -0.51 3.10
C ALA A 90 11.08 0.16 4.49
N ALA A 91 10.62 -0.52 5.54
CA ALA A 91 10.72 -0.02 6.92
C ALA A 91 12.19 0.13 7.36
N ILE A 92 13.06 -0.83 7.02
CA ILE A 92 14.49 -0.76 7.30
C ILE A 92 15.13 0.40 6.52
N ALA A 93 14.84 0.54 5.23
CA ALA A 93 15.37 1.62 4.40
C ALA A 93 14.95 3.00 4.94
N LEU A 94 13.69 3.13 5.38
CA LEU A 94 13.17 4.35 5.98
C LEU A 94 13.84 4.65 7.33
N TYR A 95 14.03 3.64 8.18
CA TYR A 95 14.75 3.80 9.45
C TYR A 95 16.20 4.25 9.25
N ILE A 96 16.91 3.70 8.24
CA ILE A 96 18.28 4.11 7.91
C ILE A 96 18.34 5.53 7.36
N ARG A 97 17.34 5.97 6.58
CA ARG A 97 17.29 7.32 5.99
C ARG A 97 16.84 8.42 6.95
N VAL A 98 16.07 8.07 7.98
CA VAL A 98 15.53 9.01 8.99
C VAL A 98 16.51 9.24 10.14
N LYS A 99 17.55 8.41 10.27
CA LYS A 99 18.65 8.56 11.24
C LYS A 99 19.84 9.26 10.60
#